data_AF-A8INL8-F1
#
_entry.id   AF-A8INL8-F1
#
_cell.length_a   1.000
_cell.length_b   1.000
_cell.length_c   1.000
_cell.angle_alpha   90.00
_cell.angle_beta   90.00
_cell.angle_gamma   90.00
#
_symmetry.space_group_name_H-M   'P 1'
#
loop_
_entity.id
_entity.type
_entity.pdbx_description
1 polymer ?
#
loop_
_entity_poly.entity_id
_entity_poly.type
_entity_poly.pdbx_seq_one_letter_code
_entity_poly.pdbx_strand_id
1 'polypeptide(L)'
;MEPEDRYNASLTDEGHYRILLDAVPECAIYMMNTEGVVVSWNEGAQRLLGYETKEIVGENFSCFYASSDNQAELPRQSLAIASKERKFTGQCWQKRKNGTRFWAEIVIFPIRNPLGPLVGYAKITRDISEIRAVREALWRCEERFRLLVEGENTHGVYMLDPKGEISTWNTAAEQIHGYTADEIVGENFSRFYTEADRAAGLPRQVLETATKTGRHEKEGWRLRKNGTLIWTRVILDAIRDPDDNLIGFAEIVRDLSDDYGLPDDMREPAPASPMGE
;
A
#
# COMPACT_ATOMS: atom_id res chain seq x y z
N MET A 1 43.12 9.05 30.97
CA MET A 1 42.85 7.69 30.46
C MET A 1 42.47 7.90 29.02
N GLU A 2 43.40 7.58 28.14
CA GLU A 2 43.41 8.03 26.74
C GLU A 2 42.31 7.32 25.92
N PRO A 3 41.80 7.95 24.84
CA PRO A 3 40.80 7.34 23.94
C PRO A 3 41.28 6.03 23.28
N GLU A 4 42.59 5.82 23.21
CA GLU A 4 43.22 4.61 22.66
C GLU A 4 42.97 3.35 23.50
N ASP A 5 42.73 3.50 24.82
CA ASP A 5 42.45 2.36 25.71
C ASP A 5 41.06 1.75 25.47
N ARG A 6 40.12 2.51 24.88
CA ARG A 6 38.80 1.97 24.46
C ARG A 6 38.87 1.19 23.15
N TYR A 7 39.85 1.48 22.29
CA TYR A 7 40.03 0.77 21.02
C TYR A 7 40.75 -0.57 21.21
N ASN A 8 41.67 -0.67 22.16
CA ASN A 8 42.45 -1.90 22.38
C ASN A 8 41.74 -3.00 23.17
N ALA A 9 40.63 -2.70 23.86
CA ALA A 9 39.75 -3.72 24.44
C ALA A 9 38.84 -4.40 23.39
N SER A 10 38.83 -3.91 22.15
CA SER A 10 37.98 -4.38 21.04
C SER A 10 38.60 -5.48 20.17
N LEU A 11 39.83 -5.95 20.48
CA LEU A 11 40.60 -6.89 19.66
C LEU A 11 40.50 -8.36 20.13
N THR A 12 39.42 -8.73 20.83
CA THR A 12 39.05 -10.14 20.98
C THR A 12 38.08 -10.53 19.86
N ASP A 13 38.06 -11.81 19.44
CA ASP A 13 37.10 -12.31 18.45
C ASP A 13 35.66 -11.92 18.84
N GLU A 14 35.33 -11.92 20.13
CA GLU A 14 34.02 -11.47 20.67
C GLU A 14 33.69 -9.99 20.38
N GLY A 15 34.69 -9.10 20.37
CA GLY A 15 34.51 -7.67 20.07
C GLY A 15 34.14 -7.43 18.60
N HIS A 16 34.79 -8.13 17.67
CA HIS A 16 34.50 -8.01 16.24
C HIS A 16 33.10 -8.55 15.87
N TYR A 17 32.67 -9.67 16.48
CA TYR A 17 31.31 -10.18 16.26
C TYR A 17 30.23 -9.21 16.73
N ARG A 18 30.47 -8.52 17.86
CA ARG A 18 29.52 -7.55 18.40
C ARG A 18 29.35 -6.34 17.47
N ILE A 19 30.44 -5.81 16.94
CA ILE A 19 30.42 -4.71 15.97
C ILE A 19 29.62 -5.07 14.71
N LEU A 20 29.78 -6.28 14.17
CA LEU A 20 29.02 -6.75 13.01
C LEU A 20 27.51 -6.87 13.29
N LEU A 21 27.15 -7.32 14.50
CA LEU A 21 25.74 -7.43 14.92
C LEU A 21 25.10 -6.04 15.18
N ASP A 22 25.89 -5.07 15.62
CA ASP A 22 25.43 -3.70 15.88
C ASP A 22 25.32 -2.88 14.58
N ALA A 23 26.08 -3.25 13.54
CA ALA A 23 26.00 -2.64 12.21
C ALA A 23 24.68 -2.92 11.46
N VAL A 24 23.86 -3.86 11.94
CA VAL A 24 22.54 -4.17 11.37
C VAL A 24 21.43 -3.84 12.38
N PRO A 25 21.19 -2.54 12.66
CA PRO A 25 20.28 -2.11 13.73
C PRO A 25 18.81 -2.48 13.50
N GLU A 26 18.43 -2.72 12.25
CA GLU A 26 17.07 -3.04 11.82
C GLU A 26 16.68 -4.51 12.00
N CYS A 27 17.64 -5.38 12.31
CA CYS A 27 17.42 -6.81 12.46
C CYS A 27 17.59 -7.25 13.92
N ALA A 28 16.63 -8.03 14.41
CA ALA A 28 16.83 -8.81 15.62
C ALA A 28 17.69 -10.03 15.29
N ILE A 29 18.88 -10.10 15.87
CA ILE A 29 19.82 -11.20 15.66
C ILE A 29 20.20 -11.77 17.03
N TYR A 30 19.92 -13.05 17.21
CA TYR A 30 20.20 -13.71 18.48
C TYR A 30 20.45 -15.20 18.31
N MET A 31 21.15 -15.77 19.27
CA MET A 31 21.42 -17.20 19.36
C MET A 31 20.48 -17.88 20.36
N MET A 32 20.22 -19.15 20.11
CA MET A 32 19.39 -20.02 20.95
C MET A 32 20.10 -21.36 21.16
N ASN A 33 19.89 -22.00 22.30
CA ASN A 33 20.34 -23.38 22.51
C ASN A 33 19.48 -24.38 21.69
N THR A 34 19.74 -25.68 21.83
CA THR A 34 19.01 -26.74 21.10
C THR A 34 17.52 -26.83 21.42
N GLU A 35 17.08 -26.25 22.54
CA GLU A 35 15.70 -26.22 23.01
C GLU A 35 14.98 -24.91 22.63
N GLY A 36 15.67 -23.97 21.98
CA GLY A 36 15.12 -22.66 21.62
C GLY A 36 15.16 -21.63 22.77
N VAL A 37 15.93 -21.89 23.82
CA VAL A 37 16.18 -20.89 24.88
C VAL A 37 17.19 -19.87 24.37
N VAL A 38 16.87 -18.58 24.50
CA VAL A 38 17.71 -17.47 24.03
C VAL A 38 18.98 -17.38 24.88
N VAL A 39 20.14 -17.35 24.23
CA VAL A 39 21.46 -17.28 24.90
C VAL A 39 22.26 -16.01 24.56
N SER A 40 21.88 -15.28 23.51
CA SER A 40 22.46 -13.98 23.18
C SER A 40 21.37 -13.02 22.71
N TRP A 41 21.67 -11.73 22.68
CA TRP A 41 20.72 -10.69 22.30
C TRP A 41 21.46 -9.46 21.78
N ASN A 42 21.25 -9.06 20.53
CA ASN A 42 21.84 -7.84 19.98
C ASN A 42 20.96 -6.59 20.23
N GLU A 43 21.51 -5.39 20.00
CA GLU A 43 20.76 -4.14 20.15
C GLU A 43 19.57 -4.04 19.18
N GLY A 44 19.71 -4.59 17.98
CA GLY A 44 18.60 -4.66 17.02
C GLY A 44 17.41 -5.46 17.56
N ALA A 45 17.66 -6.56 18.27
CA ALA A 45 16.63 -7.36 18.92
C ALA A 45 15.96 -6.61 20.08
N GLN A 46 16.73 -5.86 20.87
CA GLN A 46 16.19 -5.01 21.93
C GLN A 46 15.30 -3.90 21.36
N ARG A 47 15.76 -3.17 20.33
CA ARG A 47 14.96 -2.14 19.66
C ARG A 47 13.68 -2.71 19.04
N LEU A 48 13.81 -3.84 18.35
CA LEU A 48 12.69 -4.44 17.63
C LEU A 48 11.68 -5.08 18.59
N LEU A 49 12.11 -5.98 19.46
CA LEU A 49 11.19 -6.78 20.29
C LEU A 49 10.86 -6.11 21.62
N GLY A 50 11.65 -5.12 22.04
CA GLY A 50 11.42 -4.31 23.25
C GLY A 50 11.85 -4.98 24.55
N TYR A 51 12.51 -6.14 24.49
CA TYR A 51 13.02 -6.84 25.67
C TYR A 51 14.48 -6.47 25.92
N GLU A 52 14.80 -6.20 27.19
CA GLU A 52 16.18 -6.08 27.63
C GLU A 52 16.86 -7.46 27.64
N THR A 53 18.18 -7.51 27.40
CA THR A 53 18.94 -8.77 27.40
C THR A 53 18.69 -9.61 28.65
N LYS A 54 18.67 -8.98 29.83
CA LYS A 54 18.44 -9.65 31.13
C LYS A 54 17.05 -10.25 31.31
N GLU A 55 16.07 -9.80 30.52
CA GLU A 55 14.69 -10.26 30.60
C GLU A 55 14.40 -11.43 29.66
N ILE A 56 15.22 -11.59 28.62
CA ILE A 56 14.94 -12.55 27.54
C ILE A 56 15.99 -13.66 27.46
N VAL A 57 17.23 -13.41 27.88
CA VAL A 57 18.22 -14.49 27.98
C VAL A 57 17.78 -15.47 29.05
N GLY A 58 17.71 -16.76 28.68
CA GLY A 58 17.14 -17.82 29.53
C GLY A 58 15.67 -18.11 29.26
N GLU A 59 14.96 -17.24 28.55
CA GLU A 59 13.57 -17.46 28.15
C GLU A 59 13.49 -18.19 26.80
N ASN A 60 12.38 -18.90 26.59
CA ASN A 60 12.14 -19.58 25.32
C ASN A 60 11.60 -18.60 24.27
N PHE A 61 12.15 -18.62 23.05
CA PHE A 61 11.74 -17.71 21.97
C PHE A 61 10.29 -17.86 21.52
N SER A 62 9.61 -18.93 21.91
CA SER A 62 8.16 -19.12 21.69
C SER A 62 7.31 -18.02 22.33
N CYS A 63 7.82 -17.27 23.32
CA CYS A 63 7.12 -16.13 23.91
C CYS A 63 6.79 -15.01 22.93
N PHE A 64 7.48 -14.93 21.78
CA PHE A 64 7.18 -13.96 20.71
C PHE A 64 5.94 -14.33 19.88
N TYR A 65 5.37 -15.51 20.09
CA TYR A 65 4.23 -16.03 19.35
C TYR A 65 2.97 -16.00 20.23
N ALA A 66 1.85 -15.58 19.66
CA ALA A 66 0.58 -15.60 20.37
C ALA A 66 0.00 -17.02 20.41
N SER A 67 -0.37 -17.50 21.60
CA SER A 67 -0.99 -18.81 21.80
C SER A 67 -2.33 -18.98 21.05
N SER A 68 -2.97 -17.88 20.67
CA SER A 68 -4.26 -17.83 19.98
C SER A 68 -4.21 -18.01 18.46
N ASP A 69 -3.03 -17.92 17.83
CA ASP A 69 -2.94 -17.63 16.39
C ASP A 69 -2.71 -18.89 15.51
N ASN A 70 -3.11 -20.09 15.93
CA ASN A 70 -2.78 -21.38 15.28
C ASN A 70 -1.27 -21.58 14.98
N GLN A 71 -0.41 -20.78 15.62
CA GLN A 71 1.05 -20.75 15.44
C GLN A 71 1.80 -21.41 16.61
N ALA A 72 1.09 -22.07 17.53
CA ALA A 72 1.68 -22.68 18.72
C ALA A 72 2.80 -23.68 18.39
N GLU A 73 2.68 -24.42 17.27
CA GLU A 73 3.70 -25.38 16.84
C GLU A 73 4.80 -24.76 15.97
N LEU A 74 4.62 -23.53 15.48
CA LEU A 74 5.56 -22.88 14.56
C LEU A 74 6.98 -22.77 15.13
N PRO A 75 7.19 -22.41 16.41
CA PRO A 75 8.52 -22.42 17.02
C PRO A 75 9.19 -23.78 16.91
N ARG A 76 8.51 -24.84 17.35
CA ARG A 76 9.04 -26.22 17.34
C ARG A 76 9.31 -26.71 15.92
N GLN A 77 8.39 -26.50 14.99
CA GLN A 77 8.53 -26.90 13.59
C GLN A 77 9.68 -26.15 12.91
N SER A 78 9.81 -24.86 13.15
CA SER A 78 10.88 -24.03 12.55
C SER A 78 12.28 -24.52 12.93
N LEU A 79 12.49 -24.91 14.19
CA LEU A 79 13.74 -25.51 14.65
C LEU A 79 13.99 -26.89 14.02
N ALA A 80 12.96 -27.74 13.94
CA ALA A 80 13.06 -29.06 13.34
C ALA A 80 13.45 -28.99 11.84
N ILE A 81 12.81 -28.09 11.09
CA ILE A 81 13.12 -27.82 9.68
C ILE A 81 14.53 -27.27 9.56
N ALA A 82 14.91 -26.25 10.35
CA ALA A 82 16.25 -25.67 10.30
C ALA A 82 17.34 -26.73 10.55
N SER A 83 17.14 -27.63 11.52
CA SER A 83 18.08 -28.70 11.83
C SER A 83 18.25 -29.70 10.68
N LYS A 84 17.14 -30.09 10.03
CA LYS A 84 17.11 -31.08 8.94
C LYS A 84 17.60 -30.51 7.61
N GLU A 85 17.15 -29.30 7.27
CA GLU A 85 17.31 -28.67 5.96
C GLU A 85 18.40 -27.59 5.93
N ARG A 86 19.12 -27.41 7.05
CA ARG A 86 20.18 -26.40 7.27
C ARG A 86 19.72 -24.95 7.27
N LYS A 87 18.44 -24.69 7.01
CA LYS A 87 17.85 -23.36 7.07
C LYS A 87 16.34 -23.50 7.24
N PHE A 88 15.75 -22.61 8.01
CA PHE A 88 14.32 -22.33 7.94
C PHE A 88 14.13 -20.88 7.52
N THR A 89 13.14 -20.64 6.66
CA THR A 89 12.65 -19.31 6.31
C THR A 89 11.14 -19.27 6.43
N GLY A 90 10.59 -18.21 7.01
CA GLY A 90 9.15 -18.07 7.12
C GLY A 90 8.73 -16.64 7.41
N GLN A 91 7.44 -16.38 7.21
CA GLN A 91 6.82 -15.11 7.57
C GLN A 91 5.61 -15.38 8.47
N CYS A 92 5.52 -14.67 9.59
CA CYS A 92 4.41 -14.85 10.51
C CYS A 92 4.21 -13.61 11.40
N TRP A 93 3.11 -13.58 12.15
CA TRP A 93 2.92 -12.56 13.18
C TRP A 93 3.81 -12.87 14.39
N GLN A 94 4.50 -11.86 14.88
CA GLN A 94 5.15 -11.89 16.19
C GLN A 94 4.65 -10.75 17.06
N LYS A 95 4.83 -10.89 18.37
CA LYS A 95 4.44 -9.92 19.38
C LYS A 95 5.69 -9.32 20.04
N ARG A 96 5.68 -8.01 20.22
CA ARG A 96 6.65 -7.27 21.04
C ARG A 96 6.27 -7.30 22.52
N LYS A 97 7.22 -6.94 23.40
CA LYS A 97 7.00 -6.83 24.85
C LYS A 97 5.75 -6.01 25.20
N ASN A 98 5.53 -4.88 24.52
CA ASN A 98 4.43 -3.96 24.77
C ASN A 98 3.04 -4.46 24.32
N GLY A 99 2.92 -5.66 23.73
CA GLY A 99 1.64 -6.15 23.21
C GLY A 99 1.45 -6.03 21.71
N THR A 100 2.14 -5.10 21.06
CA THR A 100 1.95 -4.82 19.63
C THR A 100 2.40 -5.99 18.77
N ARG A 101 1.67 -6.22 17.67
CA ARG A 101 1.97 -7.27 16.70
C ARG A 101 2.65 -6.67 15.48
N PHE A 102 3.56 -7.42 14.88
CA PHE A 102 4.23 -7.05 13.64
C PHE A 102 4.41 -8.28 12.75
N TRP A 103 4.42 -8.07 11.43
CA TRP A 103 4.66 -9.12 10.46
C TRP A 103 6.17 -9.34 10.32
N ALA A 104 6.62 -10.49 10.80
CA ALA A 104 8.02 -10.83 10.91
C ALA A 104 8.43 -11.72 9.74
N GLU A 105 9.53 -11.37 9.08
CA GLU A 105 10.30 -12.29 8.25
C GLU A 105 11.40 -12.91 9.11
N ILE A 106 11.49 -14.24 9.08
CA ILE A 106 12.30 -15.03 10.00
C ILE A 106 13.21 -15.94 9.20
N VAL A 107 14.48 -15.95 9.58
CA VAL A 107 15.46 -16.93 9.13
C VAL A 107 16.10 -17.60 10.34
N ILE A 108 16.17 -18.92 10.33
CA ILE A 108 16.84 -19.70 11.39
C ILE A 108 17.90 -20.61 10.75
N PHE A 109 19.12 -20.53 11.27
CA PHE A 109 20.23 -21.39 10.88
C PHE A 109 20.64 -22.29 12.06
N PRO A 110 20.85 -23.60 11.85
CA PRO A 110 21.43 -24.45 12.89
C PRO A 110 22.92 -24.14 13.05
N ILE A 111 23.39 -24.06 14.28
CA ILE A 111 24.80 -23.93 14.64
C ILE A 111 25.28 -25.31 15.06
N ARG A 112 26.31 -25.83 14.38
CA ARG A 112 26.91 -27.14 14.64
C ARG A 112 28.37 -26.98 15.06
N ASN A 113 28.82 -27.81 15.98
CA ASN A 113 30.23 -27.94 16.32
C ASN A 113 31.00 -28.50 15.09
N PRO A 114 32.29 -28.20 14.91
CA PRO A 114 33.17 -28.86 13.92
C PRO A 114 33.04 -30.39 13.81
N LEU A 115 32.71 -31.09 14.91
CA LEU A 115 32.51 -32.54 14.96
C LEU A 115 31.15 -33.01 14.40
N GLY A 116 30.23 -32.09 14.06
CA GLY A 116 28.91 -32.37 13.48
C GLY A 116 27.68 -32.22 14.41
N PRO A 117 27.77 -32.39 15.74
CA PRO A 117 26.62 -32.21 16.63
C PRO A 117 26.03 -30.79 16.59
N LEU A 118 24.71 -30.70 16.72
CA LEU A 118 23.97 -29.44 16.85
C LEU A 118 24.26 -28.82 18.23
N VAL A 119 24.67 -27.55 18.24
CA VAL A 119 24.95 -26.75 19.44
C VAL A 119 23.81 -25.80 19.75
N GLY A 120 23.11 -25.32 18.72
CA GLY A 120 22.02 -24.37 18.87
C GLY A 120 21.56 -23.82 17.53
N TYR A 121 21.01 -22.61 17.55
CA TYR A 121 20.49 -21.94 16.37
C TYR A 121 20.82 -20.45 16.40
N ALA A 122 21.08 -19.87 15.23
CA ALA A 122 21.06 -18.42 15.03
C ALA A 122 19.72 -18.04 14.40
N LYS A 123 19.01 -17.07 14.98
CA LYS A 123 17.78 -16.53 14.43
C LYS A 123 17.98 -15.07 14.04
N ILE A 124 17.51 -14.75 12.84
CA ILE A 124 17.42 -13.39 12.32
C ILE A 124 15.93 -13.10 12.12
N THR A 125 15.48 -11.95 12.59
CA THR A 125 14.10 -11.51 12.43
C THR A 125 14.07 -10.06 11.97
N ARG A 126 13.33 -9.81 10.89
CA ARG A 126 13.09 -8.49 10.34
C ARG A 126 11.61 -8.17 10.40
N ASP A 127 11.28 -6.94 10.73
CA ASP A 127 9.93 -6.43 10.59
C ASP A 127 9.69 -5.97 9.16
N ILE A 128 8.70 -6.59 8.52
CA ILE A 128 8.28 -6.28 7.16
C ILE A 128 6.84 -5.76 7.13
N SER A 129 6.31 -5.29 8.27
CA SER A 129 4.96 -4.74 8.39
C SER A 129 4.77 -3.53 7.48
N GLU A 130 5.76 -2.64 7.42
CA GLU A 130 5.70 -1.45 6.57
C GLU A 130 5.72 -1.81 5.08
N ILE A 131 6.64 -2.70 4.68
CA ILE A 131 6.73 -3.22 3.30
C ILE A 131 5.41 -3.89 2.90
N ARG A 132 4.84 -4.68 3.80
CA ARG A 132 3.56 -5.36 3.58
C ARG A 132 2.41 -4.35 3.49
N ALA A 133 2.35 -3.35 4.37
CA ALA A 133 1.31 -2.34 4.37
C ALA A 133 1.33 -1.51 3.08
N VAL A 134 2.52 -1.13 2.60
CA VAL A 134 2.69 -0.44 1.30
C VAL A 134 2.24 -1.34 0.15
N ARG A 135 2.65 -2.61 0.13
CA ARG A 135 2.26 -3.56 -0.91
C ARG A 135 0.75 -3.85 -0.92
N GLU A 136 0.14 -4.01 0.24
CA GLU A 136 -1.30 -4.20 0.39
C GLU A 136 -2.08 -2.92 0.08
N ALA A 137 -1.53 -1.73 0.36
CA ALA A 137 -2.13 -0.47 -0.07
C ALA A 137 -2.08 -0.33 -1.59
N LEU A 138 -0.93 -0.62 -2.21
CA LEU A 138 -0.77 -0.62 -3.67
C LEU A 138 -1.71 -1.64 -4.31
N TRP A 139 -1.76 -2.87 -3.80
CA TRP A 139 -2.65 -3.90 -4.32
C TRP A 139 -4.11 -3.54 -4.12
N ARG A 140 -4.51 -2.94 -2.98
CA ARG A 140 -5.88 -2.45 -2.79
C ARG A 140 -6.21 -1.28 -3.72
N CYS A 141 -5.26 -0.41 -4.01
CA CYS A 141 -5.43 0.67 -4.98
C CYS A 141 -5.56 0.11 -6.40
N GLU A 142 -4.72 -0.84 -6.79
CA GLU A 142 -4.76 -1.53 -8.09
C GLU A 142 -6.04 -2.36 -8.23
N GLU A 143 -6.45 -3.09 -7.19
CA GLU A 143 -7.69 -3.87 -7.16
C GLU A 143 -8.92 -2.96 -7.22
N ARG A 144 -8.92 -1.85 -6.47
CA ARG A 144 -9.99 -0.85 -6.56
C ARG A 144 -10.03 -0.20 -7.94
N PHE A 145 -8.88 0.13 -8.51
CA PHE A 145 -8.78 0.66 -9.87
C PHE A 145 -9.30 -0.37 -10.89
N ARG A 146 -8.89 -1.63 -10.78
CA ARG A 146 -9.36 -2.72 -11.62
C ARG A 146 -10.86 -2.96 -11.47
N LEU A 147 -11.40 -2.97 -10.26
CA LEU A 147 -12.85 -3.12 -10.04
C LEU A 147 -13.63 -1.90 -10.54
N LEU A 148 -13.08 -0.68 -10.45
CA LEU A 148 -13.65 0.51 -11.07
C LEU A 148 -13.59 0.48 -12.61
N VAL A 149 -12.60 -0.21 -13.19
CA VAL A 149 -12.34 -0.24 -14.64
C VAL A 149 -12.96 -1.46 -15.34
N GLU A 150 -13.05 -2.61 -14.68
CA GLU A 150 -13.43 -3.92 -15.25
C GLU A 150 -14.65 -4.56 -14.55
N GLY A 151 -14.94 -4.17 -13.31
CA GLY A 151 -15.99 -4.79 -12.48
C GLY A 151 -17.32 -4.05 -12.60
N GLU A 152 -18.09 -4.42 -13.62
CA GLU A 152 -19.35 -3.82 -14.07
C GLU A 152 -19.15 -2.58 -14.96
N ASN A 153 -19.80 -2.59 -16.14
CA ASN A 153 -19.83 -1.48 -17.10
C ASN A 153 -20.53 -0.21 -16.56
N THR A 154 -20.50 0.04 -15.25
CA THR A 154 -21.22 1.11 -14.56
C THR A 154 -20.39 2.38 -14.41
N HIS A 155 -19.07 2.31 -14.55
CA HIS A 155 -18.16 3.44 -14.35
C HIS A 155 -17.26 3.68 -15.56
N GLY A 156 -17.52 4.78 -16.27
CA GLY A 156 -16.62 5.29 -17.29
C GLY A 156 -15.38 5.87 -16.62
N VAL A 157 -14.20 5.50 -17.12
CA VAL A 157 -12.91 5.98 -16.62
C VAL A 157 -12.07 6.42 -17.79
N TYR A 158 -11.61 7.66 -17.74
CA TYR A 158 -10.76 8.25 -18.76
C TYR A 158 -9.83 9.31 -18.18
N MET A 159 -8.75 9.58 -18.90
CA MET A 159 -7.69 10.50 -18.49
C MET A 159 -7.74 11.75 -19.34
N LEU A 160 -7.48 12.91 -18.74
CA LEU A 160 -7.36 14.19 -19.42
C LEU A 160 -5.94 14.72 -19.31
N ASP A 161 -5.46 15.39 -20.35
CA ASP A 161 -4.27 16.22 -20.26
C ASP A 161 -4.55 17.52 -19.45
N PRO A 162 -3.54 18.36 -19.14
CA PRO A 162 -3.75 19.60 -18.40
C PRO A 162 -4.67 20.63 -19.10
N LYS A 163 -4.96 20.47 -20.40
CA LYS A 163 -5.89 21.32 -21.17
C LYS A 163 -7.31 20.73 -21.22
N GLY A 164 -7.52 19.52 -20.72
CA GLY A 164 -8.79 18.81 -20.75
C GLY A 164 -9.01 17.99 -22.03
N GLU A 165 -7.96 17.67 -22.79
CA GLU A 165 -8.01 16.76 -23.93
C GLU A 165 -7.95 15.31 -23.45
N ILE A 166 -8.85 14.48 -23.96
CA ILE A 166 -9.01 13.09 -23.53
C ILE A 166 -7.85 12.26 -24.10
N SER A 167 -7.18 11.49 -23.24
CA SER A 167 -5.99 10.68 -23.60
C SER A 167 -6.24 9.18 -23.53
N THR A 168 -7.19 8.73 -22.72
CA THR A 168 -7.59 7.32 -22.62
C THR A 168 -9.10 7.22 -22.60
N TRP A 169 -9.64 6.03 -22.90
CA TRP A 169 -11.08 5.82 -22.94
C TRP A 169 -11.40 4.34 -22.69
N ASN A 170 -12.15 4.03 -21.63
CA ASN A 170 -12.54 2.64 -21.34
C ASN A 170 -13.92 2.30 -21.93
N THR A 171 -14.22 1.00 -22.02
CA THR A 171 -15.47 0.47 -22.59
C THR A 171 -16.72 1.02 -21.89
N ALA A 172 -16.67 1.23 -20.58
CA ALA A 172 -17.80 1.80 -19.84
C ALA A 172 -18.04 3.27 -20.19
N ALA A 173 -16.98 4.07 -20.42
CA ALA A 173 -17.11 5.44 -20.91
C ALA A 173 -17.74 5.48 -22.32
N GLU A 174 -17.41 4.50 -23.17
CA GLU A 174 -18.09 4.33 -24.47
C GLU A 174 -19.59 4.11 -24.30
N GLN A 175 -20.00 3.25 -23.37
CA GLN A 175 -21.41 2.96 -23.11
C GLN A 175 -22.16 4.17 -22.52
N ILE A 176 -21.53 4.89 -21.59
CA ILE A 176 -22.15 6.04 -20.90
C ILE A 176 -22.29 7.24 -21.85
N HIS A 177 -21.24 7.59 -22.60
CA HIS A 177 -21.23 8.80 -23.42
C HIS A 177 -21.61 8.55 -24.90
N GLY A 178 -21.52 7.31 -25.37
CA GLY A 178 -21.87 6.90 -26.74
C GLY A 178 -20.78 7.17 -27.78
N TYR A 179 -19.57 7.54 -27.38
CA TYR A 179 -18.42 7.73 -28.26
C TYR A 179 -17.48 6.54 -28.18
N THR A 180 -16.93 6.09 -29.30
CA THR A 180 -15.82 5.13 -29.27
C THR A 180 -14.51 5.83 -28.92
N ALA A 181 -13.51 5.07 -28.44
CA ALA A 181 -12.19 5.60 -28.14
C ALA A 181 -11.58 6.37 -29.33
N ASP A 182 -11.67 5.81 -30.54
CA ASP A 182 -11.14 6.42 -31.78
C ASP A 182 -11.79 7.76 -32.13
N GLU A 183 -13.00 8.04 -31.65
CA GLU A 183 -13.74 9.27 -31.96
C GLU A 183 -13.47 10.40 -30.96
N ILE A 184 -13.12 10.06 -29.72
CA ILE A 184 -13.11 11.01 -28.60
C ILE A 184 -11.73 11.24 -27.99
N VAL A 185 -10.79 10.31 -28.17
CA VAL A 185 -9.40 10.52 -27.76
C VAL A 185 -8.80 11.65 -28.62
N GLY A 186 -8.21 12.64 -27.94
CA GLY A 186 -7.70 13.89 -28.52
C GLY A 186 -8.72 15.02 -28.56
N GLU A 187 -10.01 14.76 -28.30
CA GLU A 187 -11.03 15.79 -28.19
C GLU A 187 -11.11 16.34 -26.77
N ASN A 188 -11.66 17.55 -26.62
CA ASN A 188 -11.81 18.17 -25.30
C ASN A 188 -13.07 17.67 -24.58
N PHE A 189 -12.95 17.33 -23.29
CA PHE A 189 -14.05 16.80 -22.47
C PHE A 189 -15.24 17.77 -22.31
N SER A 190 -15.07 19.07 -22.62
CA SER A 190 -16.17 20.04 -22.68
C SER A 190 -17.28 19.65 -23.66
N ARG A 191 -17.06 18.69 -24.57
CA ARG A 191 -18.10 18.08 -25.40
C ARG A 191 -19.22 17.42 -24.60
N PHE A 192 -18.96 16.97 -23.38
CA PHE A 192 -19.96 16.36 -22.50
C PHE A 192 -20.82 17.39 -21.74
N TYR A 193 -20.62 18.68 -22.00
CA TYR A 193 -21.36 19.78 -21.39
C TYR A 193 -22.30 20.42 -22.42
N THR A 194 -23.42 20.98 -21.93
CA THR A 194 -24.32 21.74 -22.79
C THR A 194 -23.66 23.04 -23.28
N GLU A 195 -24.22 23.64 -24.33
CA GLU A 195 -23.72 24.94 -24.81
C GLU A 195 -23.82 26.04 -23.74
N ALA A 196 -24.88 26.01 -22.94
CA ALA A 196 -25.04 26.94 -21.82
C ALA A 196 -23.95 26.76 -20.76
N ASP A 197 -23.63 25.51 -20.39
CA ASP A 197 -22.57 25.22 -19.43
C ASP A 197 -21.18 25.59 -19.96
N ARG A 198 -20.94 25.36 -21.25
CA ARG A 198 -19.70 25.78 -21.93
C ARG A 198 -19.59 27.31 -21.94
N ALA A 199 -20.65 28.02 -22.29
CA ALA A 199 -20.70 29.48 -22.27
C ALA A 199 -20.49 30.06 -20.86
N ALA A 200 -20.99 29.37 -19.82
CA ALA A 200 -20.74 29.71 -18.43
C ALA A 200 -19.31 29.38 -17.95
N GLY A 201 -18.49 28.71 -18.76
CA GLY A 201 -17.13 28.33 -18.44
C GLY A 201 -17.02 27.17 -17.44
N LEU A 202 -18.08 26.40 -17.24
CA LEU A 202 -18.14 25.35 -16.22
C LEU A 202 -17.04 24.28 -16.37
N PRO A 203 -16.71 23.77 -17.58
CA PRO A 203 -15.62 22.78 -17.73
C PRO A 203 -14.28 23.32 -17.22
N ARG A 204 -13.98 24.59 -17.51
CA ARG A 204 -12.74 25.24 -17.06
C ARG A 204 -12.72 25.39 -15.53
N GLN A 205 -13.82 25.82 -14.92
CA GLN A 205 -13.93 25.94 -13.47
C GLN A 205 -13.73 24.60 -12.75
N VAL A 206 -14.23 23.51 -13.34
CA VAL A 206 -14.05 22.15 -12.82
C VAL A 206 -12.56 21.76 -12.81
N LEU A 207 -11.84 21.97 -13.93
CA LEU A 207 -10.39 21.72 -13.99
C LEU A 207 -9.62 22.60 -13.00
N GLU A 208 -9.95 23.90 -12.91
CA GLU A 208 -9.29 24.84 -11.99
C GLU A 208 -9.52 24.46 -10.53
N THR A 209 -10.72 24.00 -10.19
CA THR A 209 -11.06 23.54 -8.84
C THR A 209 -10.25 22.29 -8.51
N ALA A 210 -10.31 21.25 -9.34
CA ALA A 210 -9.54 20.03 -9.14
C ALA A 210 -8.03 20.30 -9.04
N THR A 211 -7.51 21.25 -9.84
CA THR A 211 -6.11 21.68 -9.74
C THR A 211 -5.80 22.26 -8.36
N LYS A 212 -6.66 23.15 -7.82
CA LYS A 212 -6.41 23.83 -6.54
C LYS A 212 -6.62 22.94 -5.32
N THR A 213 -7.63 22.08 -5.32
CA THR A 213 -8.05 21.28 -4.16
C THR A 213 -7.57 19.83 -4.23
N GLY A 214 -7.01 19.41 -5.36
CA GLY A 214 -6.64 18.02 -5.67
C GLY A 214 -7.78 17.18 -6.23
N ARG A 215 -9.04 17.58 -6.03
CA ARG A 215 -10.23 16.82 -6.42
C ARG A 215 -11.47 17.70 -6.58
N HIS A 216 -12.30 17.36 -7.56
CA HIS A 216 -13.65 17.90 -7.72
C HIS A 216 -14.66 16.75 -7.88
N GLU A 217 -15.75 16.78 -7.12
CA GLU A 217 -16.81 15.76 -7.16
C GLU A 217 -18.17 16.45 -7.23
N LYS A 218 -19.00 16.07 -8.22
CA LYS A 218 -20.34 16.63 -8.39
C LYS A 218 -21.26 15.72 -9.19
N GLU A 219 -22.54 15.78 -8.88
CA GLU A 219 -23.60 15.25 -9.74
C GLU A 219 -24.10 16.31 -10.72
N GLY A 220 -24.40 15.90 -11.94
CA GLY A 220 -24.91 16.81 -12.95
C GLY A 220 -25.26 16.14 -14.27
N TRP A 221 -25.95 16.90 -15.10
CA TRP A 221 -26.27 16.52 -16.47
C TRP A 221 -25.01 16.47 -17.34
N ARG A 222 -24.92 15.44 -18.18
CA ARG A 222 -23.91 15.28 -19.23
C ARG A 222 -24.57 15.00 -20.57
N LEU A 223 -24.00 15.57 -21.62
CA LEU A 223 -24.44 15.41 -22.99
C LEU A 223 -23.79 14.16 -23.61
N ARG A 224 -24.62 13.25 -24.12
CA ARG A 224 -24.18 12.08 -24.91
C ARG A 224 -24.00 12.45 -26.39
N LYS A 225 -23.31 11.59 -27.15
CA LYS A 225 -23.11 11.74 -28.60
C LYS A 225 -24.39 11.96 -29.40
N ASN A 226 -25.46 11.26 -29.04
CA ASN A 226 -26.77 11.36 -29.69
C ASN A 226 -27.56 12.62 -29.29
N GLY A 227 -26.99 13.50 -28.45
CA GLY A 227 -27.63 14.72 -27.98
C GLY A 227 -28.52 14.57 -26.74
N THR A 228 -28.69 13.36 -26.21
CA THR A 228 -29.48 13.17 -24.97
C THR A 228 -28.68 13.56 -23.74
N LEU A 229 -29.37 14.08 -22.72
CA LEU A 229 -28.78 14.34 -21.41
C LEU A 229 -28.90 13.11 -20.50
N ILE A 230 -27.88 12.89 -19.69
CA ILE A 230 -27.85 11.87 -18.64
C ILE A 230 -27.42 12.45 -17.30
N TRP A 231 -28.05 11.98 -16.23
CA TRP A 231 -27.64 12.36 -14.88
C TRP A 231 -26.46 11.50 -14.45
N THR A 232 -25.35 12.14 -14.13
CA THR A 232 -24.11 11.44 -13.80
C THR A 232 -23.53 11.96 -12.50
N ARG A 233 -22.85 11.09 -11.77
CA ARG A 233 -21.88 11.50 -10.74
C ARG A 233 -20.49 11.47 -11.35
N VAL A 234 -19.79 12.59 -11.26
CA VAL A 234 -18.44 12.75 -11.79
C VAL A 234 -17.47 13.06 -10.66
N ILE A 235 -16.37 12.31 -10.64
CA ILE A 235 -15.19 12.57 -9.82
C ILE A 235 -14.06 12.90 -10.77
N LEU A 236 -13.41 14.04 -10.55
CA LEU A 236 -12.23 14.47 -11.26
C LEU A 236 -11.09 14.69 -10.26
N ASP A 237 -10.07 13.83 -10.32
CA ASP A 237 -8.88 13.92 -9.49
C ASP A 237 -7.71 14.54 -10.29
N ALA A 238 -7.00 15.51 -9.72
CA ALA A 238 -5.81 16.08 -10.33
C ALA A 238 -4.60 15.16 -10.11
N ILE A 239 -3.84 14.91 -11.17
CA ILE A 239 -2.67 14.05 -11.13
C ILE A 239 -1.42 14.92 -11.24
N ARG A 240 -0.49 14.70 -10.33
CA ARG A 240 0.75 15.46 -10.24
C ARG A 240 1.97 14.53 -10.26
N ASP A 241 3.08 15.05 -10.75
CA ASP A 241 4.38 14.38 -10.65
C ASP A 241 4.96 14.52 -9.22
N PRO A 242 6.09 13.86 -8.90
CA PRO A 242 6.74 13.98 -7.59
C PRO A 242 7.21 15.39 -7.21
N ASP A 243 7.34 16.29 -8.19
CA ASP A 243 7.74 17.70 -8.02
C ASP A 243 6.50 18.63 -7.90
N ASP A 244 5.31 18.05 -7.73
CA ASP A 244 4.01 18.73 -7.60
C ASP A 244 3.51 19.43 -8.88
N ASN A 245 4.09 19.14 -10.05
CA ASN A 245 3.61 19.67 -11.33
C ASN A 245 2.37 18.90 -11.80
N LEU A 246 1.34 19.61 -12.27
CA LEU A 246 0.14 19.00 -12.85
C LEU A 246 0.47 18.30 -14.17
N ILE A 247 0.27 16.98 -14.21
CA ILE A 247 0.47 16.16 -15.42
C ILE A 247 -0.85 15.87 -16.17
N GLY A 248 -2.00 16.01 -15.50
CA GLY A 248 -3.31 15.78 -16.08
C GLY A 248 -4.37 15.50 -15.03
N PHE A 249 -5.46 14.86 -15.44
CA PHE A 249 -6.58 14.49 -14.56
C PHE A 249 -7.06 13.07 -14.83
N ALA A 250 -7.60 12.41 -13.80
CA ALA A 250 -8.38 11.20 -13.93
C ALA A 250 -9.85 11.54 -13.71
N GLU A 251 -10.71 11.19 -14.67
CA GLU A 251 -12.16 11.34 -14.58
C GLU A 251 -12.82 9.98 -14.42
N ILE A 252 -13.68 9.87 -13.41
CA ILE A 252 -14.54 8.71 -13.16
C ILE A 252 -15.98 9.22 -13.23
N VAL A 253 -16.76 8.63 -14.14
CA VAL A 253 -18.16 8.97 -14.36
C VAL A 253 -19.03 7.74 -14.09
N ARG A 254 -20.09 7.92 -13.32
CA ARG A 254 -21.14 6.92 -13.12
C ARG A 254 -22.45 7.45 -13.65
N ASP A 255 -23.13 6.66 -14.49
CA ASP A 255 -24.51 6.94 -14.90
C ASP A 255 -25.46 6.61 -13.74
N LEU A 256 -26.32 7.57 -13.39
CA LEU A 256 -27.31 7.45 -12.32
C LEU A 256 -28.75 7.46 -12.87
N SER A 257 -28.93 7.37 -14.19
CA SER A 257 -30.25 7.48 -14.83
C SER A 257 -31.22 6.37 -14.37
N ASP A 258 -30.73 5.15 -14.14
CA ASP A 258 -31.53 4.02 -13.65
C ASP A 258 -31.91 4.16 -12.16
N ASP A 259 -31.02 4.74 -11.35
CA ASP A 259 -31.19 4.85 -9.89
C ASP A 259 -32.29 5.87 -9.50
N TYR A 260 -32.58 6.84 -10.35
CA TYR A 260 -33.56 7.90 -10.07
C TYR A 260 -34.89 7.77 -10.81
N GLY A 261 -35.07 6.78 -11.68
CA GLY A 261 -36.33 6.58 -12.42
C GLY A 261 -36.81 7.84 -13.14
N LEU A 262 -35.87 8.66 -13.64
CA LEU A 262 -36.18 9.95 -14.24
C LEU A 262 -36.97 9.74 -15.54
N PRO A 263 -38.16 10.33 -15.68
CA PRO A 263 -38.98 10.15 -16.88
C PRO A 263 -38.33 10.79 -18.11
N ASP A 264 -38.62 10.20 -19.28
CA ASP A 264 -38.08 10.57 -20.60
C ASP A 264 -38.34 12.05 -21.00
N ASP A 265 -39.20 12.75 -20.27
CA ASP A 265 -39.67 14.13 -20.48
C ASP A 265 -38.88 15.20 -19.70
N MET A 266 -38.04 14.83 -18.72
CA MET A 266 -37.04 15.74 -18.12
C MET A 266 -35.79 15.92 -18.99
N ARG A 267 -35.83 15.41 -20.24
CA ARG A 267 -34.82 15.60 -21.30
C ARG A 267 -34.84 16.98 -21.97
N GLU A 268 -35.62 17.93 -21.47
CA GLU A 268 -35.46 19.33 -21.84
C GLU A 268 -34.46 20.02 -20.91
N PRO A 269 -33.57 20.89 -21.43
CA PRO A 269 -32.51 21.52 -20.64
C PRO A 269 -33.13 22.43 -19.58
N ALA A 270 -33.25 21.95 -18.35
CA ALA A 270 -33.59 22.79 -17.21
C ALA A 270 -32.45 23.82 -17.01
N PRO A 271 -32.77 25.11 -16.78
CA PRO A 271 -31.76 26.15 -16.65
C PRO A 271 -30.88 25.89 -15.42
N ALA A 272 -29.60 26.22 -15.55
CA ALA A 272 -28.61 26.07 -14.49
C ALA A 272 -29.11 26.65 -13.15
N SER A 273 -29.25 25.78 -12.15
CA SER A 273 -29.44 26.24 -10.77
C SER A 273 -28.21 27.05 -10.34
N PRO A 274 -28.39 28.27 -9.80
CA PRO A 274 -27.27 29.08 -9.35
C PRO A 274 -26.58 28.40 -8.17
N MET A 275 -25.25 28.35 -8.22
CA MET A 275 -24.42 27.88 -7.11
C MET A 275 -24.74 28.73 -5.87
N GLY A 276 -25.21 28.09 -4.80
CA GLY A 276 -25.31 28.70 -3.48
C GLY A 276 -23.91 28.86 -2.88
N GLU A 277 -23.69 30.06 -2.31
CA GLU A 277 -22.49 30.52 -1.60
C GLU A 277 -22.09 29.65 -0.40
#